data_AF-A0A518K754-F1
#
_entry.id   AF-A0A518K754-F1
#
_cell.length_a   1.000
_cell.length_b   1.000
_cell.length_c   1.000
_cell.angle_alpha   90.00
_cell.angle_beta   90.00
_cell.angle_gamma   90.00
#
_symmetry.space_group_name_H-M   'P 1'
#
loop_
_entity.id
_entity.type
_entity.pdbx_description
1 polymer ?
#
loop_
_entity_poly.entity_id
_entity_poly.type
_entity_poly.pdbx_seq_one_letter_code
_entity_poly.pdbx_strand_id
1 'polypeptide(L)'
;MRYRNRRERRGVLLLVVLVVVALMAIANLSYFDWTFAERKAADASVRREQAYHAAESATEMLRVYLSEDATTIDQDGGWYENPARFRAVLVADHPAAELRVRAAAVAPRWGNYQLEGARFGLEDDSGRLNLNTLLVTETREEGAARTQLMALPGMTEAIADAILDWMDEDDDVRSLGAERDYYSTLEPPILPMNGPISTLEQLLQVKGVTPELLWGLDQDRNYEVSPAEAAGVALPVDNSTGELSGGWASMLTLYSAEANVQPDGTPKINVNGDDLQQLHTQIESVLGIDAANFVVAYRQGGPEEDPDALDDEATEPEQPEEVEALGEGGGEGGGSTQMQEKAAGAITIDFNAPAAEAITDPLDLVGVRVRVVEAGQLEPAIVTSPWQEGDTTINQMVSTLTTTDATSIPGRVNINQAPRAVLIGLPGMPPNVADAIVANRDPTAGSTRPDRLNAVWLLTEGYLQLEEMKALAPYVTGQGAVYRTQVVGGYEAGGPIRRMEVVLDATTLPPRVVLRRDLSPLGAGFDPALTLVPEGAGVPQ
;
A
#
# COMPACT_ATOMS: atom_id res chain seq x y z
N MET A 1 -4.36 -98.91 59.00
CA MET A 1 -3.52 -97.95 58.22
C MET A 1 -3.89 -98.11 56.76
N ARG A 2 -4.37 -97.16 55.97
CA ARG A 2 -4.12 -95.70 55.90
C ARG A 2 -5.39 -95.00 55.37
N TYR A 3 -5.87 -93.96 56.06
CA TYR A 3 -6.83 -93.01 55.52
C TYR A 3 -6.13 -92.12 54.47
N ARG A 4 -6.67 -92.04 53.25
CA ARG A 4 -6.15 -91.19 52.17
C ARG A 4 -7.12 -90.03 51.97
N ASN A 5 -6.81 -88.89 52.60
CA ASN A 5 -7.55 -87.63 52.44
C ASN A 5 -7.51 -87.18 50.96
N ARG A 6 -8.64 -87.30 50.24
CA ARG A 6 -8.87 -86.57 48.99
C ARG A 6 -9.28 -85.15 49.36
N ARG A 7 -8.36 -84.19 49.20
CA ARG A 7 -8.70 -82.76 49.21
C ARG A 7 -9.55 -82.48 47.96
N GLU A 8 -10.82 -82.14 48.15
CA GLU A 8 -11.63 -81.48 47.12
C GLU A 8 -10.97 -80.14 46.77
N ARG A 9 -10.35 -80.06 45.59
CA ARG A 9 -9.89 -78.78 45.04
C ARG A 9 -11.11 -78.05 44.50
N ARG A 10 -11.59 -77.06 45.26
CA ARG A 10 -12.72 -76.18 44.92
C ARG A 10 -12.46 -75.47 43.58
N GLY A 11 -13.47 -75.42 42.70
CA GLY A 11 -13.43 -74.77 41.36
C GLY A 11 -13.25 -73.25 41.34
N VAL A 12 -12.65 -72.65 42.38
CA VAL A 12 -12.41 -71.21 42.53
C VAL A 12 -11.29 -70.72 41.59
N LEU A 13 -10.35 -71.60 41.24
CA LEU A 13 -9.17 -71.23 40.45
C LEU A 13 -9.54 -70.79 39.01
N LEU A 14 -10.58 -71.37 38.41
CA LEU A 14 -11.04 -70.99 37.08
C LEU A 14 -11.72 -69.61 37.08
N LEU A 15 -12.49 -69.29 38.12
CA LEU A 15 -13.07 -67.95 38.29
C LEU A 15 -12.00 -66.88 38.49
N VAL A 16 -10.98 -67.16 39.30
CA VAL A 16 -9.84 -66.23 39.49
C VAL A 16 -9.09 -66.01 38.19
N VAL A 17 -8.81 -67.07 37.42
CA VAL A 17 -8.15 -66.96 36.12
C VAL A 17 -9.01 -66.15 35.14
N LEU A 18 -10.32 -66.39 35.09
CA LEU A 18 -11.22 -65.66 34.19
C LEU A 18 -11.30 -64.18 34.53
N VAL A 19 -11.35 -63.83 35.82
CA VAL A 19 -11.29 -62.43 36.28
C VAL A 19 -9.95 -61.80 35.94
N VAL A 20 -8.83 -62.49 36.16
CA VAL A 20 -7.50 -61.96 35.80
C VAL A 20 -7.38 -61.74 34.29
N VAL A 21 -7.84 -62.69 33.47
CA VAL A 21 -7.85 -62.55 32.01
C VAL A 21 -8.76 -61.41 31.58
N ALA A 22 -9.95 -61.26 32.19
CA ALA A 22 -10.86 -60.15 31.89
C ALA A 22 -10.24 -58.79 32.25
N LEU A 23 -9.60 -58.67 33.43
CA LEU A 23 -8.90 -57.45 33.83
C LEU A 23 -7.70 -57.14 32.92
N MET A 24 -6.93 -58.15 32.53
CA MET A 24 -5.84 -57.99 31.55
C MET A 24 -6.37 -57.57 30.18
N ALA A 25 -7.49 -58.12 29.71
CA ALA A 25 -8.10 -57.75 28.45
C ALA A 25 -8.60 -56.28 28.47
N ILE A 26 -9.23 -55.85 29.57
CA ILE A 26 -9.66 -54.46 29.75
C ILE A 26 -8.43 -53.53 29.79
N ALA A 27 -7.39 -53.87 30.56
CA ALA A 27 -6.17 -53.07 30.63
C ALA A 27 -5.47 -52.95 29.26
N ASN A 28 -5.41 -54.03 28.49
CA ASN A 28 -4.87 -54.02 27.13
C ASN A 28 -5.70 -53.16 26.18
N LEU A 29 -7.04 -53.23 26.27
CA LEU A 29 -7.92 -52.38 25.46
C LEU A 29 -7.74 -50.90 25.81
N SER A 30 -7.74 -50.55 27.09
CA SER A 30 -7.50 -49.17 27.53
C SER A 30 -6.12 -48.65 27.12
N TYR A 31 -5.08 -49.48 27.19
CA TYR A 31 -3.74 -49.12 26.70
C TYR A 31 -3.72 -48.93 25.18
N PHE A 32 -4.41 -49.77 24.42
CA PHE A 32 -4.53 -49.63 22.98
C PHE A 32 -5.24 -48.33 22.58
N ASP A 33 -6.38 -48.02 23.22
CA ASP A 33 -7.12 -46.78 22.97
C ASP A 33 -6.28 -45.55 23.32
N TRP A 34 -5.57 -45.58 24.45
CA TRP A 34 -4.68 -44.50 24.86
C TRP A 34 -3.51 -44.31 23.89
N THR A 35 -2.80 -45.38 23.52
CA THR A 35 -1.66 -45.29 22.59
C THR A 35 -2.08 -44.87 21.18
N PHE A 36 -3.25 -45.29 20.71
CA PHE A 36 -3.77 -44.89 19.41
C PHE A 36 -4.22 -43.43 19.39
N ALA A 37 -4.87 -42.97 20.46
CA ALA A 37 -5.20 -41.56 20.64
C ALA A 37 -3.93 -40.70 20.72
N GLU A 38 -2.93 -41.12 21.49
CA GLU A 38 -1.65 -40.42 21.63
C GLU A 38 -0.89 -40.34 20.30
N ARG A 39 -0.83 -41.45 19.55
CA ARG A 39 -0.22 -41.45 18.22
C ARG A 39 -0.93 -40.49 17.27
N LYS A 40 -2.27 -40.49 17.24
CA LYS A 40 -3.04 -39.55 16.41
C LYS A 40 -2.81 -38.11 16.82
N ALA A 41 -2.72 -37.82 18.11
CA ALA A 41 -2.43 -36.49 18.63
C ALA A 41 -1.02 -36.03 18.23
N ALA A 42 -0.02 -36.91 18.37
CA ALA A 42 1.36 -36.66 17.95
C ALA A 42 1.44 -36.40 16.44
N ASP A 43 0.83 -37.26 15.62
CA ASP A 43 0.79 -37.10 14.16
C ASP A 43 0.11 -35.77 13.77
N ALA A 44 -1.03 -35.43 14.40
CA ALA A 44 -1.73 -34.18 14.13
C ALA A 44 -0.92 -32.94 14.58
N SER A 45 -0.18 -33.03 15.69
CA SER A 45 0.70 -31.96 16.17
C SER A 45 1.88 -31.73 15.23
N VAL A 46 2.55 -32.80 14.80
CA VAL A 46 3.65 -32.72 13.83
C VAL A 46 3.15 -32.14 12.51
N ARG A 47 1.99 -32.62 12.03
CA ARG A 47 1.43 -32.12 10.77
C ARG A 47 1.06 -30.63 10.85
N ARG A 48 0.53 -30.17 11.99
CA ARG A 48 0.21 -28.76 12.21
C ARG A 48 1.45 -27.87 12.19
N GLU A 49 2.55 -28.35 12.78
CA GLU A 49 3.83 -27.63 12.80
C GLU A 49 4.48 -27.60 11.42
N GLN A 50 4.42 -28.71 10.67
CA GLN A 50 4.88 -28.76 9.28
C GLN A 50 4.08 -27.80 8.39
N ALA A 51 2.76 -27.72 8.55
CA ALA A 51 1.93 -26.75 7.84
C ALA A 51 2.30 -25.29 8.18
N TYR A 52 2.60 -25.00 9.45
CA TYR A 52 3.08 -23.69 9.89
C TYR A 52 4.41 -23.33 9.22
N HIS A 53 5.39 -24.22 9.29
CA HIS A 53 6.68 -24.02 8.64
C HIS A 53 6.58 -23.95 7.11
N ALA A 54 5.57 -24.57 6.50
CA ALA A 54 5.31 -24.42 5.08
C ALA A 54 4.87 -22.99 4.71
N ALA A 55 3.97 -22.40 5.50
CA ALA A 55 3.55 -21.01 5.32
C ALA A 55 4.73 -20.02 5.57
N GLU A 56 5.54 -20.27 6.59
CA GLU A 56 6.77 -19.48 6.82
C GLU A 56 7.80 -19.66 5.69
N SER A 57 7.98 -20.87 5.17
CA SER A 57 8.89 -21.11 4.03
C SER A 57 8.43 -20.39 2.78
N ALA A 58 7.12 -20.34 2.53
CA ALA A 58 6.55 -19.56 1.44
C ALA A 58 6.78 -18.05 1.65
N THR A 59 6.67 -17.55 2.87
CA THR A 59 7.01 -16.16 3.22
C THR A 59 8.46 -15.83 2.84
N GLU A 60 9.40 -16.69 3.22
CA GLU A 60 10.81 -16.49 2.86
C GLU A 60 11.06 -16.59 1.35
N MET A 61 10.36 -17.49 0.66
CA MET A 61 10.43 -17.57 -0.81
C MET A 61 9.93 -16.29 -1.49
N LEU A 62 8.86 -15.67 -0.97
CA LEU A 62 8.37 -14.38 -1.45
C LEU A 62 9.38 -13.25 -1.24
N ARG A 63 10.10 -13.24 -0.10
CA ARG A 63 11.16 -12.25 0.14
C ARG A 63 12.31 -12.38 -0.84
N VAL A 64 12.70 -13.61 -1.18
CA VAL A 64 13.72 -13.85 -2.21
C VAL A 64 13.22 -13.40 -3.57
N TYR A 65 11.98 -13.75 -3.94
CA TYR A 65 11.39 -13.35 -5.21
C TYR A 65 11.32 -11.83 -5.37
N LEU A 66 10.85 -11.11 -4.34
CA LEU A 66 10.81 -9.64 -4.32
C LEU A 66 12.19 -8.97 -4.22
N SER A 67 13.27 -9.74 -4.04
CA SER A 67 14.64 -9.21 -4.07
C SER A 67 15.30 -9.28 -5.44
N GLU A 68 14.66 -9.96 -6.40
CA GLU A 68 15.07 -9.97 -7.80
C GLU A 68 14.77 -8.62 -8.45
N ASP A 69 15.45 -8.31 -9.55
CA ASP A 69 15.16 -7.10 -10.31
C ASP A 69 13.79 -7.20 -11.01
N ALA A 70 13.17 -6.04 -11.26
CA ALA A 70 11.84 -5.97 -11.85
C ALA A 70 11.73 -6.72 -13.18
N THR A 71 12.77 -6.68 -14.02
CA THR A 71 12.74 -7.34 -15.33
C THR A 71 12.73 -8.87 -15.21
N THR A 72 13.44 -9.42 -14.24
CA THR A 72 13.43 -10.85 -13.93
C THR A 72 12.07 -11.30 -13.40
N ILE A 73 11.49 -10.54 -12.47
CA ILE A 73 10.14 -10.78 -11.93
C ILE A 73 9.10 -10.78 -13.05
N ASP A 74 9.15 -9.79 -13.94
CA ASP A 74 8.24 -9.67 -15.08
C ASP A 74 8.39 -10.84 -16.07
N GLN A 75 9.62 -11.26 -16.36
CA GLN A 75 9.87 -12.44 -17.22
C GLN A 75 9.36 -13.75 -16.62
N ASP A 76 9.29 -13.86 -15.29
CA ASP A 76 8.72 -15.00 -14.58
C ASP A 76 7.18 -14.96 -14.51
N GLY A 77 6.54 -13.91 -15.06
CA GLY A 77 5.08 -13.73 -15.08
C GLY A 77 4.54 -12.71 -14.07
N GLY A 78 5.41 -11.97 -13.39
CA GLY A 78 5.05 -10.89 -12.47
C GLY A 78 4.60 -11.35 -11.09
N TRP A 79 4.52 -10.38 -10.17
CA TRP A 79 4.14 -10.61 -8.77
C TRP A 79 2.61 -10.54 -8.53
N TYR A 80 1.86 -9.87 -9.41
CA TYR A 80 0.42 -9.63 -9.20
C TYR A 80 -0.40 -10.91 -9.38
N GLU A 81 -0.51 -11.48 -10.58
CA GLU A 81 -1.27 -12.71 -10.79
C GLU A 81 -0.43 -13.74 -11.53
N ASN A 82 0.16 -14.65 -10.77
CA ASN A 82 1.02 -15.69 -11.30
C ASN A 82 0.76 -17.04 -10.59
N PRO A 83 -0.31 -17.76 -10.99
CA PRO A 83 -0.62 -19.06 -10.43
C PRO A 83 0.50 -20.08 -10.60
N ALA A 84 1.28 -20.00 -11.69
CA ALA A 84 2.40 -20.91 -11.92
C ALA A 84 3.49 -20.79 -10.83
N ARG A 85 3.71 -19.57 -10.32
CA ARG A 85 4.69 -19.30 -9.26
C ARG A 85 4.13 -19.46 -7.85
N PHE A 86 2.86 -19.13 -7.65
CA PHE A 86 2.29 -18.92 -6.31
C PHE A 86 1.23 -19.94 -5.89
N ARG A 87 0.78 -20.83 -6.77
CA ARG A 87 -0.20 -21.89 -6.43
C ARG A 87 0.48 -23.22 -6.16
N ALA A 88 0.04 -23.91 -5.10
CA ALA A 88 0.44 -25.29 -4.80
C ALA A 88 1.96 -25.53 -4.88
N VAL A 89 2.75 -24.57 -4.42
CA VAL A 89 4.21 -24.61 -4.45
C VAL A 89 4.70 -25.75 -3.57
N LEU A 90 5.55 -26.62 -4.12
CA LEU A 90 6.09 -27.75 -3.38
C LEU A 90 7.12 -27.28 -2.36
N VAL A 91 6.84 -27.50 -1.07
CA VAL A 91 7.76 -27.17 0.03
C VAL A 91 8.53 -28.40 0.48
N ALA A 92 7.84 -29.53 0.65
CA ALA A 92 8.48 -30.81 0.97
C ALA A 92 7.87 -31.94 0.13
N ASP A 93 8.73 -32.64 -0.60
CA ASP A 93 8.32 -33.75 -1.46
C ASP A 93 8.21 -35.08 -0.71
N HIS A 94 7.27 -35.92 -1.16
CA HIS A 94 7.05 -37.25 -0.64
C HIS A 94 6.31 -38.13 -1.68
N PRO A 95 6.62 -39.44 -1.78
CA PRO A 95 5.94 -40.34 -2.72
C PRO A 95 4.42 -40.40 -2.51
N ALA A 96 3.97 -40.39 -1.25
CA ALA A 96 2.55 -40.33 -0.89
C ALA A 96 2.06 -38.86 -0.85
N ALA A 97 0.99 -38.56 -1.60
CA ALA A 97 0.40 -37.21 -1.68
C ALA A 97 -0.08 -36.68 -0.31
N GLU A 98 -0.57 -37.56 0.57
CA GLU A 98 -0.98 -37.23 1.95
C GLU A 98 0.14 -36.74 2.87
N LEU A 99 1.40 -36.86 2.43
CA LEU A 99 2.58 -36.40 3.15
C LEU A 99 3.37 -35.34 2.36
N ARG A 100 2.91 -34.96 1.16
CA ARG A 100 3.48 -33.83 0.42
C ARG A 100 3.00 -32.53 1.04
N VAL A 101 3.95 -31.66 1.35
CA VAL A 101 3.69 -30.35 1.95
C VAL A 101 3.82 -29.29 0.86
N ARG A 102 2.80 -28.44 0.77
CA ARG A 102 2.72 -27.37 -0.20
C ARG A 102 2.33 -26.06 0.46
N ALA A 103 2.55 -24.98 -0.27
CA ALA A 103 2.10 -23.66 0.11
C ALA A 103 1.54 -22.89 -1.08
N ALA A 104 0.77 -21.84 -0.81
CA ALA A 104 0.29 -20.90 -1.80
C ALA A 104 0.33 -19.46 -1.25
N ALA A 105 0.53 -18.49 -2.14
CA ALA A 105 0.34 -17.07 -1.84
C ALA A 105 -0.93 -16.58 -2.54
N VAL A 106 -1.84 -15.98 -1.77
CA VAL A 106 -3.21 -15.67 -2.17
C VAL A 106 -3.52 -14.21 -1.84
N ALA A 107 -3.91 -13.45 -2.85
CA ALA A 107 -4.26 -12.04 -2.74
C ALA A 107 -5.70 -11.82 -3.24
N PRO A 108 -6.37 -10.72 -2.85
CA PRO A 108 -7.71 -10.41 -3.32
C PRO A 108 -7.70 -10.03 -4.80
N ARG A 109 -8.76 -10.41 -5.49
CA ARG A 109 -9.14 -9.86 -6.80
C ARG A 109 -10.17 -8.76 -6.57
N TRP A 110 -9.82 -7.55 -6.97
CA TRP A 110 -10.74 -6.42 -6.95
C TRP A 110 -11.50 -6.34 -8.26
N GLY A 111 -12.83 -6.35 -8.17
CA GLY A 111 -13.70 -5.87 -9.23
C GLY A 111 -13.76 -4.34 -9.24
N ASN A 112 -14.77 -3.79 -9.89
CA ASN A 112 -14.94 -2.34 -9.96
C ASN A 112 -15.30 -1.72 -8.59
N TYR A 113 -16.12 -2.42 -7.81
CA TYR A 113 -16.66 -1.89 -6.54
C TYR A 113 -16.43 -2.81 -5.35
N GLN A 114 -16.19 -4.10 -5.58
CA GLN A 114 -16.13 -5.09 -4.51
C GLN A 114 -15.07 -6.14 -4.79
N LEU A 115 -14.79 -6.97 -3.79
CA LEU A 115 -13.97 -8.16 -3.93
C LEU A 115 -14.69 -9.19 -4.82
N GLU A 116 -13.93 -9.77 -5.75
CA GLU A 116 -14.38 -10.81 -6.71
C GLU A 116 -13.57 -12.10 -6.52
N GLY A 117 -13.24 -12.40 -5.26
CA GLY A 117 -12.57 -13.63 -4.85
C GLY A 117 -11.05 -13.54 -4.83
N ALA A 118 -10.43 -14.71 -4.89
CA ALA A 118 -9.01 -14.89 -4.68
C ALA A 118 -8.22 -15.06 -5.99
N ARG A 119 -6.98 -14.54 -6.00
CA ARG A 119 -5.96 -14.77 -7.04
C ARG A 119 -4.65 -15.22 -6.40
N PHE A 120 -3.76 -15.80 -7.20
CA PHE A 120 -2.46 -16.27 -6.73
C PHE A 120 -1.36 -15.24 -7.01
N GLY A 121 -0.86 -14.60 -5.95
CA GLY A 121 0.16 -13.55 -6.03
C GLY A 121 0.09 -12.58 -4.86
N LEU A 122 0.49 -11.34 -5.09
CA LEU A 122 0.59 -10.28 -4.09
C LEU A 122 -0.24 -9.06 -4.49
N GLU A 123 -0.64 -8.25 -3.52
CA GLU A 123 -1.23 -6.92 -3.71
C GLU A 123 -0.26 -5.84 -3.23
N ASP A 124 -0.31 -4.67 -3.86
CA ASP A 124 0.42 -3.51 -3.38
C ASP A 124 -0.38 -2.83 -2.26
N ASP A 125 0.22 -2.79 -1.07
CA ASP A 125 -0.42 -2.24 0.12
C ASP A 125 -0.54 -0.71 0.04
N SER A 126 0.23 -0.05 -0.83
CA SER A 126 0.04 1.35 -1.17
C SER A 126 -1.27 1.60 -1.93
N GLY A 127 -1.98 0.58 -2.43
CA GLY A 127 -3.36 0.76 -2.91
C GLY A 127 -4.36 1.13 -1.79
N ARG A 128 -3.97 1.00 -0.52
CA ARG A 128 -4.84 1.27 0.63
C ARG A 128 -4.49 2.62 1.27
N LEU A 129 -5.45 3.20 1.97
CA LEU A 129 -5.26 4.41 2.75
C LEU A 129 -4.44 4.09 4.01
N ASN A 130 -3.29 4.75 4.17
CA ASN A 130 -2.45 4.55 5.34
C ASN A 130 -2.88 5.47 6.48
N LEU A 131 -3.35 4.88 7.58
CA LEU A 131 -3.84 5.61 8.74
C LEU A 131 -2.74 6.47 9.37
N ASN A 132 -1.52 5.92 9.50
CA ASN A 132 -0.42 6.57 10.19
C ASN A 132 0.15 7.77 9.42
N THR A 133 -0.30 8.03 8.19
CA THR A 133 0.09 9.20 7.41
C THR A 133 -1.01 10.26 7.34
N LEU A 134 -2.21 10.00 7.87
CA LEU A 134 -3.34 10.95 7.81
C LEU A 134 -3.02 12.27 8.50
N LEU A 135 -2.43 12.26 9.68
CA LEU A 135 -2.05 13.49 10.40
C LEU A 135 -0.98 14.29 9.64
N VAL A 136 -0.08 13.59 8.95
CA VAL A 136 0.92 14.22 8.07
C VAL A 136 0.27 14.83 6.83
N THR A 137 -0.82 14.26 6.34
CA THR A 137 -1.65 14.85 5.28
C THR A 137 -2.42 16.07 5.78
N GLU A 138 -2.97 16.04 7.00
CA GLU A 138 -3.67 17.18 7.60
C GLU A 138 -2.77 18.42 7.77
N THR A 139 -1.47 18.23 8.05
CA THR A 139 -0.51 19.36 8.08
C THR A 139 -0.27 20.02 6.72
N ARG A 140 -0.58 19.34 5.61
CA ARG A 140 -0.47 19.91 4.25
C ARG A 140 -1.73 20.67 3.87
N GLU A 141 -2.89 20.09 4.19
CA GLU A 141 -4.18 20.64 3.85
C GLU A 141 -5.15 20.35 5.00
N GLU A 142 -5.64 21.43 5.62
CA GLU A 142 -6.56 21.35 6.76
C GLU A 142 -7.83 20.58 6.38
N GLY A 143 -8.17 19.54 7.16
CA GLY A 143 -9.34 18.69 6.91
C GLY A 143 -9.16 17.61 5.84
N ALA A 144 -8.00 17.50 5.19
CA ALA A 144 -7.73 16.45 4.20
C ALA A 144 -7.83 15.03 4.81
N ALA A 145 -7.31 14.83 6.02
CA ALA A 145 -7.39 13.55 6.74
C ALA A 145 -8.84 13.10 6.98
N ARG A 146 -9.68 14.04 7.44
CA ARG A 146 -11.12 13.82 7.66
C ARG A 146 -11.81 13.46 6.34
N THR A 147 -11.50 14.19 5.26
CA THR A 147 -12.07 13.95 3.93
C THR A 147 -11.73 12.55 3.41
N GLN A 148 -10.48 12.10 3.57
CA GLN A 148 -10.04 10.77 3.20
C GLN A 148 -10.80 9.66 3.96
N LEU A 149 -10.99 9.83 5.28
CA LEU A 149 -11.76 8.88 6.08
C LEU A 149 -13.25 8.87 5.68
N MET A 150 -13.83 10.05 5.44
CA MET A 150 -15.25 10.19 5.10
C MET A 150 -15.64 9.51 3.78
N ALA A 151 -14.69 9.23 2.90
CA ALA A 151 -14.93 8.48 1.68
C ALA A 151 -15.14 6.97 1.92
N LEU A 152 -14.77 6.45 3.11
CA LEU A 152 -14.98 5.05 3.44
C LEU A 152 -16.48 4.75 3.68
N PRO A 153 -17.02 3.63 3.16
CA PRO A 153 -18.42 3.29 3.34
C PRO A 153 -18.82 3.21 4.81
N GLY A 154 -19.89 3.92 5.17
CA GLY A 154 -20.40 3.98 6.54
C GLY A 154 -19.57 4.79 7.53
N MET A 155 -18.55 5.52 7.07
CA MET A 155 -17.88 6.51 7.90
C MET A 155 -18.83 7.66 8.22
N THR A 156 -18.77 8.14 9.46
CA THR A 156 -19.48 9.35 9.88
C THR A 156 -18.48 10.36 10.40
N GLU A 157 -18.83 11.64 10.37
CA GLU A 157 -17.99 12.71 10.90
C GLU A 157 -17.53 12.45 12.34
N ALA A 158 -18.42 11.92 13.18
CA ALA A 158 -18.08 11.58 14.57
C ALA A 158 -17.08 10.43 14.68
N ILE A 159 -17.13 9.45 13.78
CA ILE A 159 -16.16 8.34 13.76
C ILE A 159 -14.82 8.84 13.20
N ALA A 160 -14.84 9.61 12.11
CA ALA A 160 -13.63 10.16 11.51
C ALA A 160 -12.88 11.04 12.52
N ASP A 161 -13.58 11.98 13.17
CA ASP A 161 -12.98 12.84 14.20
C ASP A 161 -12.46 12.02 15.39
N ALA A 162 -13.20 11.01 15.85
CA ALA A 162 -12.74 10.13 16.93
C ALA A 162 -11.54 9.26 16.56
N ILE A 163 -11.38 8.88 15.29
CA ILE A 163 -10.18 8.18 14.79
C ILE A 163 -8.98 9.12 14.80
N LEU A 164 -9.16 10.38 14.39
CA LEU A 164 -8.08 11.36 14.38
C LEU A 164 -7.64 11.74 15.80
N ASP A 165 -8.59 12.01 16.72
CA ASP A 165 -8.35 12.27 18.15
C ASP A 165 -7.70 11.06 18.85
N TRP A 166 -7.96 9.84 18.37
CA TRP A 166 -7.31 8.66 18.92
C TRP A 166 -5.79 8.62 18.60
N MET A 167 -5.37 9.32 17.54
CA MET A 167 -4.06 9.19 16.92
C MET A 167 -3.14 10.40 17.12
N ASP A 168 -3.66 11.61 17.27
CA ASP A 168 -2.84 12.81 17.43
C ASP A 168 -2.30 12.99 18.84
N GLU A 169 -1.27 13.82 18.98
CA GLU A 169 -0.49 13.86 20.21
C GLU A 169 -1.14 14.70 21.33
N ASP A 170 -2.06 15.59 20.96
CA ASP A 170 -2.70 16.50 21.91
C ASP A 170 -3.91 15.84 22.62
N ASP A 171 -4.63 16.63 23.42
CA ASP A 171 -5.85 16.20 24.12
C ASP A 171 -7.03 17.12 23.72
N ASP A 172 -6.91 17.85 22.60
CA ASP A 172 -7.89 18.82 22.13
C ASP A 172 -8.96 18.13 21.28
N VAL A 173 -10.14 17.96 21.87
CA VAL A 173 -11.26 17.26 21.22
C VAL A 173 -11.70 17.98 19.93
N ARG A 174 -11.65 17.30 18.78
CA ARG A 174 -12.26 17.77 17.53
C ARG A 174 -13.79 17.88 17.67
N SER A 175 -14.41 18.61 16.74
CA SER A 175 -15.84 18.97 16.78
C SER A 175 -16.80 17.85 17.20
N LEU A 176 -16.63 16.63 16.67
CA LEU A 176 -17.44 15.45 17.02
C LEU A 176 -16.60 14.28 17.56
N GLY A 177 -15.35 14.54 17.92
CA GLY A 177 -14.37 13.54 18.31
C GLY A 177 -14.53 13.03 19.74
N ALA A 178 -13.44 12.46 20.25
CA ALA A 178 -13.35 11.90 21.59
C ALA A 178 -11.90 11.71 22.01
N GLU A 179 -11.55 12.27 23.17
CA GLU A 179 -10.21 12.22 23.76
C GLU A 179 -10.19 11.47 25.09
N ARG A 180 -9.09 11.61 25.84
CA ARG A 180 -8.88 11.10 27.19
C ARG A 180 -10.09 11.25 28.12
N ASP A 181 -10.75 12.42 28.12
CA ASP A 181 -11.91 12.69 28.98
C ASP A 181 -13.08 11.73 28.69
N TYR A 182 -13.27 11.33 27.44
CA TYR A 182 -14.27 10.33 27.07
C TYR A 182 -13.79 8.92 27.45
N TYR A 183 -12.59 8.52 27.01
CA TYR A 183 -12.11 7.14 27.15
C TYR A 183 -11.86 6.70 28.60
N SER A 184 -11.51 7.65 29.47
CA SER A 184 -11.35 7.41 30.91
C SER A 184 -12.65 7.07 31.64
N THR A 185 -13.82 7.32 31.02
CA THR A 185 -15.14 6.98 31.58
C THR A 185 -15.61 5.57 31.24
N LEU A 186 -14.92 4.86 30.34
CA LEU A 186 -15.26 3.50 29.95
C LEU A 186 -14.92 2.48 31.06
N GLU A 187 -15.53 1.30 31.00
CA GLU A 187 -15.25 0.19 31.91
C GLU A 187 -14.74 -1.04 31.13
N PRO A 188 -13.44 -1.40 31.24
CA PRO A 188 -12.37 -0.71 31.97
C PRO A 188 -11.97 0.61 31.27
N PRO A 189 -11.42 1.58 32.03
CA PRO A 189 -10.97 2.83 31.43
C PRO A 189 -9.77 2.56 30.53
N ILE A 190 -9.78 3.17 29.36
CA ILE A 190 -8.69 3.12 28.40
C ILE A 190 -8.16 4.54 28.16
N LEU A 191 -6.96 4.63 27.62
CA LEU A 191 -6.40 5.89 27.17
C LEU A 191 -6.32 5.87 25.64
N PRO A 192 -6.56 7.01 24.98
CA PRO A 192 -6.24 7.15 23.57
C PRO A 192 -4.74 6.88 23.33
N MET A 193 -4.41 6.49 22.10
CA MET A 193 -3.05 6.07 21.76
C MET A 193 -2.08 7.25 21.75
N ASN A 194 -2.59 8.42 21.36
CA ASN A 194 -1.86 9.67 21.13
C ASN A 194 -0.57 9.44 20.34
N GLY A 195 -0.72 8.71 19.23
CA GLY A 195 0.39 8.31 18.38
C GLY A 195 -0.03 7.27 17.33
N PRO A 196 0.96 6.75 16.57
CA PRO A 196 0.69 5.83 15.47
C PRO A 196 0.08 4.51 15.97
N ILE A 197 -0.91 4.03 15.23
CA ILE A 197 -1.57 2.76 15.47
C ILE A 197 -0.64 1.61 15.07
N SER A 198 -0.56 0.57 15.89
CA SER A 198 0.28 -0.61 15.64
C SER A 198 -0.47 -1.82 15.08
N THR A 199 -1.80 -1.87 15.23
CA THR A 199 -2.66 -2.92 14.67
C THR A 199 -4.01 -2.34 14.29
N LEU A 200 -4.60 -2.74 13.15
CA LEU A 200 -5.92 -2.25 12.72
C LEU A 200 -7.02 -2.53 13.75
N GLU A 201 -6.91 -3.62 14.51
CA GLU A 201 -7.82 -3.99 15.60
C GLU A 201 -7.94 -2.91 16.69
N GLN A 202 -6.96 -2.02 16.83
CA GLN A 202 -7.04 -0.90 17.78
C GLN A 202 -8.17 0.06 17.44
N LEU A 203 -8.59 0.14 16.18
CA LEU A 203 -9.76 0.92 15.78
C LEU A 203 -11.03 0.45 16.50
N LEU A 204 -11.14 -0.81 16.93
CA LEU A 204 -12.30 -1.29 17.69
C LEU A 204 -12.43 -0.66 19.09
N GLN A 205 -11.38 0.03 19.57
CA GLN A 205 -11.43 0.79 20.83
C GLN A 205 -11.92 2.23 20.61
N VAL A 206 -11.90 2.70 19.36
CA VAL A 206 -12.32 4.05 19.00
C VAL A 206 -13.84 4.15 19.07
N LYS A 207 -14.32 5.28 19.58
CA LYS A 207 -15.74 5.58 19.70
C LYS A 207 -16.46 5.43 18.35
N GLY A 208 -17.49 4.58 18.32
CA GLY A 208 -18.38 4.42 17.16
C GLY A 208 -17.88 3.43 16.11
N VAL A 209 -16.65 2.93 16.21
CA VAL A 209 -16.16 1.86 15.33
C VAL A 209 -16.76 0.52 15.78
N THR A 210 -17.22 -0.27 14.82
CA THR A 210 -17.84 -1.58 15.06
C THR A 210 -17.11 -2.68 14.30
N PRO A 211 -17.15 -3.94 14.76
CA PRO A 211 -16.60 -5.08 14.02
C PRO A 211 -17.18 -5.20 12.61
N GLU A 212 -18.45 -4.86 12.42
CA GLU A 212 -19.16 -4.92 11.15
C GLU A 212 -18.61 -3.90 10.13
N LEU A 213 -18.26 -2.68 10.58
CA LEU A 213 -17.61 -1.68 9.74
C LEU A 213 -16.16 -2.05 9.43
N LEU A 214 -15.42 -2.52 10.44
CA LEU A 214 -14.00 -2.82 10.30
C LEU A 214 -13.75 -4.06 9.43
N TRP A 215 -14.49 -5.15 9.66
CA TRP A 215 -14.27 -6.45 8.99
C TRP A 215 -15.25 -6.75 7.87
N GLY A 216 -16.40 -6.07 7.81
CA GLY A 216 -17.39 -6.29 6.76
C GLY A 216 -18.12 -7.63 6.88
N LEU A 217 -18.56 -8.15 5.74
CA LEU A 217 -19.29 -9.43 5.63
C LEU A 217 -18.35 -10.63 5.54
N ASP A 218 -17.17 -10.48 4.95
CA ASP A 218 -16.16 -11.54 4.82
C ASP A 218 -15.48 -11.82 6.18
N GLN A 219 -16.10 -12.71 6.96
CA GLN A 219 -15.68 -12.99 8.34
C GLN A 219 -14.49 -13.95 8.38
N ASP A 220 -14.42 -14.88 7.43
CA ASP A 220 -13.30 -15.81 7.35
C ASP A 220 -12.12 -15.24 6.54
N ARG A 221 -12.25 -14.05 5.92
CA ARG A 221 -11.20 -13.34 5.16
C ARG A 221 -10.68 -14.14 3.98
N ASN A 222 -11.56 -14.83 3.27
CA ASN A 222 -11.24 -15.58 2.06
C ASN A 222 -11.43 -14.77 0.76
N TYR A 223 -11.77 -13.47 0.89
CA TYR A 223 -12.03 -12.53 -0.21
C TYR A 223 -13.34 -12.79 -0.98
N GLU A 224 -14.21 -13.65 -0.46
CA GLU A 224 -15.54 -13.93 -0.98
C GLU A 224 -16.56 -13.84 0.16
N VAL A 225 -17.78 -13.38 -0.15
CA VAL A 225 -18.87 -13.41 0.84
C VAL A 225 -19.75 -14.62 0.55
N SER A 226 -19.72 -15.60 1.45
CA SER A 226 -20.61 -16.75 1.35
C SER A 226 -22.06 -16.38 1.70
N PRO A 227 -23.07 -17.15 1.23
CA PRO A 227 -24.46 -16.93 1.63
C PRO A 227 -24.69 -17.04 3.15
N ALA A 228 -23.85 -17.80 3.86
CA ALA A 228 -23.91 -17.93 5.30
C ALA A 228 -23.44 -16.66 6.01
N GLU A 229 -22.36 -16.05 5.51
CA GLU A 229 -21.82 -14.78 6.01
C GLU A 229 -22.77 -13.61 5.73
N ALA A 230 -23.27 -13.51 4.50
CA ALA A 230 -24.24 -12.49 4.10
C ALA A 230 -25.53 -12.54 4.94
N ALA A 231 -25.94 -13.71 5.42
CA ALA A 231 -27.09 -13.87 6.31
C ALA A 231 -26.75 -13.71 7.80
N GLY A 232 -25.48 -13.88 8.18
CA GLY A 232 -25.02 -13.90 9.57
C GLY A 232 -24.62 -12.53 10.12
N VAL A 233 -24.26 -11.59 9.24
CA VAL A 233 -23.81 -10.24 9.62
C VAL A 233 -24.80 -9.20 9.12
N ALA A 234 -25.27 -8.33 10.04
CA ALA A 234 -26.13 -7.20 9.70
C ALA A 234 -25.29 -5.92 9.71
N LEU A 235 -25.02 -5.37 8.52
CA LEU A 235 -24.28 -4.11 8.42
C LEU A 235 -25.15 -2.92 8.87
N PRO A 236 -24.56 -1.91 9.54
CA PRO A 236 -25.28 -0.73 9.99
C PRO A 236 -25.63 0.24 8.86
N VAL A 237 -25.15 -0.01 7.63
CA VAL A 237 -25.28 0.86 6.46
C VAL A 237 -25.64 0.05 5.21
N ASP A 238 -26.11 0.73 4.17
CA ASP A 238 -26.37 0.09 2.88
C ASP A 238 -25.05 -0.41 2.27
N ASN A 239 -25.05 -1.68 1.85
CA ASN A 239 -23.93 -2.34 1.16
C ASN A 239 -24.40 -2.95 -0.17
N SER A 240 -25.36 -2.32 -0.83
CA SER A 240 -25.86 -2.75 -2.14
C SER A 240 -24.78 -2.79 -3.23
N THR A 241 -23.72 -1.98 -3.11
CA THR A 241 -22.54 -1.96 -3.99
C THR A 241 -21.53 -3.06 -3.69
N GLY A 242 -21.58 -3.63 -2.48
CA GLY A 242 -20.60 -4.58 -1.99
C GLY A 242 -19.26 -3.97 -1.54
N GLU A 243 -19.10 -2.65 -1.55
CA GLU A 243 -17.85 -1.98 -1.16
C GLU A 243 -17.46 -2.27 0.29
N LEU A 244 -18.43 -2.44 1.20
CA LEU A 244 -18.18 -2.77 2.62
C LEU A 244 -18.07 -4.29 2.86
N SER A 245 -18.17 -5.14 1.83
CA SER A 245 -18.10 -6.59 1.99
C SER A 245 -16.79 -7.06 2.63
N GLY A 246 -15.66 -6.45 2.29
CA GLY A 246 -14.35 -6.72 2.92
C GLY A 246 -14.03 -5.82 4.14
N GLY A 247 -14.98 -4.96 4.55
CA GLY A 247 -14.80 -3.99 5.62
C GLY A 247 -13.75 -2.92 5.33
N TRP A 248 -13.57 -1.98 6.26
CA TRP A 248 -12.49 -1.00 6.19
C TRP A 248 -11.10 -1.64 6.18
N ALA A 249 -10.94 -2.85 6.74
CA ALA A 249 -9.67 -3.57 6.71
C ALA A 249 -9.16 -3.93 5.30
N SER A 250 -10.05 -3.94 4.30
CA SER A 250 -9.68 -4.10 2.89
C SER A 250 -9.19 -2.80 2.23
N MET A 251 -9.49 -1.65 2.83
CA MET A 251 -9.20 -0.30 2.29
C MET A 251 -8.15 0.46 3.11
N LEU A 252 -7.91 0.04 4.35
CA LEU A 252 -6.97 0.64 5.27
C LEU A 252 -5.69 -0.19 5.38
N THR A 253 -4.57 0.51 5.58
CA THR A 253 -3.31 -0.09 5.97
C THR A 253 -2.59 0.74 7.03
N LEU A 254 -1.60 0.13 7.65
CA LEU A 254 -0.59 0.79 8.49
C LEU A 254 0.78 0.83 7.80
N TYR A 255 0.91 0.13 6.68
CA TYR A 255 2.14 -0.10 5.94
C TYR A 255 1.90 0.29 4.48
N SER A 256 2.37 1.45 4.07
CA SER A 256 2.44 1.83 2.66
C SER A 256 3.67 2.67 2.44
N ALA A 257 4.36 2.41 1.34
CA ALA A 257 5.51 3.17 0.92
C ALA A 257 5.76 2.99 -0.57
N GLU A 258 6.22 4.06 -1.21
CA GLU A 258 6.85 4.04 -2.52
C GLU A 258 8.38 4.07 -2.33
N ALA A 259 9.11 3.32 -3.15
CA ALA A 259 10.57 3.42 -3.18
C ALA A 259 11.01 4.66 -3.97
N ASN A 260 11.91 5.47 -3.43
CA ASN A 260 12.42 6.67 -4.10
C ASN A 260 13.60 6.31 -5.03
N VAL A 261 13.33 5.42 -5.98
CA VAL A 261 14.31 4.89 -6.94
C VAL A 261 13.84 5.07 -8.37
N GLN A 262 14.80 5.09 -9.28
CA GLN A 262 14.62 5.06 -10.72
C GLN A 262 14.24 3.64 -11.18
N PRO A 263 13.77 3.47 -12.43
CA PRO A 263 13.41 2.15 -12.96
C PRO A 263 14.55 1.11 -12.94
N ASP A 264 15.81 1.55 -12.90
CA ASP A 264 16.99 0.68 -12.79
C ASP A 264 17.38 0.34 -11.34
N GLY A 265 16.62 0.84 -10.36
CA GLY A 265 16.86 0.65 -8.92
C GLY A 265 17.85 1.63 -8.30
N THR A 266 18.42 2.56 -9.06
CA THR A 266 19.29 3.62 -8.50
C THR A 266 18.45 4.71 -7.82
N PRO A 267 18.97 5.45 -6.83
CA PRO A 267 18.21 6.55 -6.21
C PRO A 267 17.80 7.62 -7.22
N LYS A 268 16.60 8.21 -7.03
CA LYS A 268 16.19 9.38 -7.82
C LYS A 268 17.10 10.58 -7.54
N ILE A 269 17.22 11.48 -8.51
CA ILE A 269 18.07 12.67 -8.41
C ILE A 269 17.30 13.76 -7.66
N ASN A 270 17.83 14.20 -6.53
CA ASN A 270 17.25 15.31 -5.78
C ASN A 270 17.55 16.64 -6.49
N VAL A 271 16.51 17.29 -7.01
CA VAL A 271 16.62 18.57 -7.74
C VAL A 271 17.03 19.75 -6.86
N ASN A 272 16.93 19.61 -5.54
CA ASN A 272 17.30 20.63 -4.57
C ASN A 272 18.72 20.44 -4.00
N GLY A 273 19.56 19.63 -4.64
CA GLY A 273 20.95 19.43 -4.23
C GLY A 273 21.77 20.74 -4.16
N ASP A 274 22.76 20.76 -3.25
CA ASP A 274 23.60 21.94 -2.98
C ASP A 274 24.62 22.23 -4.10
N ASP A 275 25.14 21.19 -4.75
CA ASP A 275 26.13 21.31 -5.82
C ASP A 275 25.44 21.30 -7.20
N LEU A 276 25.25 22.50 -7.76
CA LEU A 276 24.62 22.70 -9.06
C LEU A 276 25.39 22.04 -10.22
N GLN A 277 26.72 21.94 -10.12
CA GLN A 277 27.54 21.32 -11.17
C GLN A 277 27.40 19.79 -11.15
N GLN A 278 27.37 19.21 -9.95
CA GLN A 278 27.09 17.80 -9.77
C GLN A 278 25.65 17.47 -10.22
N LEU A 279 24.67 18.27 -9.80
CA LEU A 279 23.27 18.12 -10.18
C LEU A 279 23.10 18.14 -11.70
N HIS A 280 23.71 19.13 -12.37
CA HIS A 280 23.72 19.25 -13.82
C HIS A 280 24.26 18.00 -14.50
N THR A 281 25.43 17.51 -14.06
CA THR A 281 26.07 16.31 -14.63
C THR A 281 25.19 15.06 -14.46
N GLN A 282 24.53 14.92 -13.30
CA GLN A 282 23.65 13.79 -13.01
C GLN A 282 22.42 13.81 -13.92
N ILE A 283 21.75 14.96 -14.05
CA ILE A 283 20.56 15.11 -14.90
C ILE A 283 20.92 14.91 -16.38
N GLU A 284 22.03 15.49 -16.85
CA GLU A 284 22.47 15.38 -18.25
C GLU A 284 22.64 13.91 -18.67
N SER A 285 23.18 13.08 -17.78
CA SER A 285 23.45 11.67 -18.06
C SER A 285 22.19 10.83 -18.30
N VAL A 286 21.01 11.27 -17.80
CA VAL A 286 19.76 10.51 -17.86
C VAL A 286 18.69 11.20 -18.72
N LEU A 287 18.50 12.51 -18.56
CA LEU A 287 17.46 13.30 -19.22
C LEU A 287 18.00 14.22 -20.33
N GLY A 288 19.32 14.30 -20.50
CA GLY A 288 19.97 15.11 -21.53
C GLY A 288 20.22 16.57 -21.12
N ILE A 289 20.91 17.30 -22.01
CA ILE A 289 21.43 18.64 -21.72
C ILE A 289 20.33 19.69 -21.53
N ASP A 290 19.22 19.59 -22.27
CA ASP A 290 18.09 20.53 -22.16
C ASP A 290 17.50 20.50 -20.75
N ALA A 291 17.24 19.30 -20.22
CA ALA A 291 16.73 19.09 -18.87
C ALA A 291 17.71 19.59 -17.79
N ALA A 292 19.00 19.27 -17.94
CA ALA A 292 20.03 19.67 -16.98
C ALA A 292 20.18 21.19 -16.90
N ASN A 293 20.24 21.85 -18.06
CA ASN A 293 20.32 23.30 -18.13
C ASN A 293 19.06 23.96 -17.55
N PHE A 294 17.86 23.44 -17.87
CA PHE A 294 16.62 24.03 -17.40
C PHE A 294 16.46 23.93 -15.88
N VAL A 295 16.74 22.77 -15.27
CA VAL A 295 16.60 22.58 -13.81
C VAL A 295 17.55 23.52 -13.05
N VAL A 296 18.80 23.66 -13.50
CA VAL A 296 19.75 24.58 -12.85
C VAL A 296 19.34 26.04 -13.07
N ALA A 297 18.89 26.40 -14.28
CA ALA A 297 18.37 27.74 -14.53
C ALA A 297 17.18 28.06 -13.61
N TYR A 298 16.25 27.11 -13.44
CA TYR A 298 15.11 27.27 -12.54
C TYR A 298 15.56 27.51 -11.09
N ARG A 299 16.52 26.70 -10.61
CA ARG A 299 17.09 26.86 -9.26
C ARG A 299 17.76 28.23 -9.06
N GLN A 300 18.32 28.82 -10.10
CA GLN A 300 19.01 30.12 -10.04
C GLN A 300 18.06 31.32 -10.17
N GLY A 301 17.04 31.22 -11.02
CA GLY A 301 16.23 32.36 -11.45
C GLY A 301 14.74 32.29 -11.13
N GLY A 302 14.22 31.12 -10.75
CA GLY A 302 12.80 30.91 -10.50
C GLY A 302 11.92 30.94 -11.75
N PRO A 303 10.60 30.69 -11.60
CA PRO A 303 9.64 30.93 -12.66
C PRO A 303 9.61 32.41 -13.02
N GLU A 304 9.45 32.74 -14.29
CA GLU A 304 9.19 34.11 -14.73
C GLU A 304 7.85 34.57 -14.13
N GLU A 305 7.90 35.59 -13.27
CA GLU A 305 6.71 36.29 -12.80
C GLU A 305 6.02 36.93 -14.02
N ASP A 306 4.77 36.53 -14.26
CA ASP A 306 3.95 37.15 -15.29
C ASP A 306 3.64 38.59 -14.85
N PRO A 307 4.09 39.64 -15.57
CA PRO A 307 3.84 41.02 -15.17
C PRO A 307 2.35 41.37 -15.09
N ASP A 308 1.45 40.57 -15.70
CA ASP A 308 -0.01 40.76 -15.63
C ASP A 308 -0.64 40.20 -14.34
N ALA A 309 0.11 39.46 -13.49
CA ALA A 309 -0.41 38.88 -12.25
C ALA A 309 -0.38 39.86 -11.04
N LEU A 310 0.22 41.05 -11.20
CA LEU A 310 0.38 42.05 -10.13
C LEU A 310 -0.75 43.10 -10.05
N ASP A 311 -1.75 43.05 -10.93
CA ASP A 311 -2.80 44.08 -11.00
C ASP A 311 -4.03 43.82 -10.09
N ASP A 312 -4.15 42.66 -9.43
CA ASP A 312 -5.33 42.34 -8.59
C ASP A 312 -5.17 42.66 -7.08
N GLU A 313 -3.98 43.10 -6.63
CA GLU A 313 -3.79 43.59 -5.25
C GLU A 313 -3.18 45.02 -5.19
N ALA A 314 -3.72 45.95 -5.97
CA ALA A 314 -3.53 47.37 -5.72
C ALA A 314 -4.65 47.91 -4.81
N THR A 315 -4.33 48.04 -3.53
CA THR A 315 -5.08 48.84 -2.56
C THR A 315 -5.39 50.22 -3.14
N GLU A 316 -6.66 50.63 -3.11
CA GLU A 316 -7.14 51.93 -3.62
C GLU A 316 -6.23 53.09 -3.18
N PRO A 317 -5.62 53.87 -4.09
CA PRO A 317 -5.02 55.13 -3.71
C PRO A 317 -6.09 56.21 -3.66
N GLU A 318 -6.14 56.92 -2.53
CA GLU A 318 -6.91 58.15 -2.38
C GLU A 318 -6.55 59.18 -3.46
N GLN A 319 -7.58 59.92 -3.91
CA GLN A 319 -7.55 60.91 -4.98
C GLN A 319 -6.47 62.00 -4.78
N PRO A 320 -5.76 62.44 -5.83
CA PRO A 320 -4.92 63.63 -5.74
C PRO A 320 -5.67 64.90 -6.17
N GLU A 321 -5.48 65.97 -5.39
CA GLU A 321 -5.83 67.35 -5.73
C GLU A 321 -4.99 67.89 -6.91
N GLU A 322 -5.62 68.74 -7.73
CA GLU A 322 -5.05 69.45 -8.87
C GLU A 322 -3.86 70.34 -8.46
N VAL A 323 -2.75 70.22 -9.20
CA VAL A 323 -1.79 71.32 -9.36
C VAL A 323 -1.23 71.34 -10.79
N GLU A 324 -1.57 72.38 -11.55
CA GLU A 324 -0.93 72.72 -12.83
C GLU A 324 0.50 73.22 -12.61
N ALA A 325 1.49 72.64 -13.29
CA ALA A 325 2.71 73.36 -13.67
C ALA A 325 3.44 72.69 -14.85
N LEU A 326 3.83 73.55 -15.80
CA LEU A 326 4.44 73.31 -17.10
C LEU A 326 5.83 72.64 -17.06
N GLY A 327 6.10 71.80 -18.05
CA GLY A 327 7.46 71.36 -18.39
C GLY A 327 7.50 70.43 -19.61
N GLU A 328 7.76 71.00 -20.79
CA GLU A 328 8.15 70.25 -21.98
C GLU A 328 9.47 69.50 -21.74
N GLY A 329 9.48 68.21 -22.06
CA GLY A 329 10.68 67.39 -22.06
C GLY A 329 10.41 66.09 -22.82
N GLY A 330 10.61 66.13 -24.14
CA GLY A 330 10.55 64.94 -24.99
C GLY A 330 11.59 63.90 -24.59
N GLY A 331 11.14 62.65 -24.52
CA GLY A 331 11.95 61.47 -24.26
C GLY A 331 11.18 60.24 -24.69
N GLU A 332 11.12 60.02 -26.00
CA GLU A 332 10.80 58.71 -26.58
C GLU A 332 11.83 57.70 -26.07
N GLY A 333 11.36 56.67 -25.37
CA GLY A 333 12.20 55.63 -24.79
C GLY A 333 11.42 54.42 -24.30
N GLY A 334 10.28 54.11 -24.91
CA GLY A 334 9.55 52.85 -24.70
C GLY A 334 10.12 51.75 -25.59
N GLY A 335 11.41 51.46 -25.44
CA GLY A 335 12.02 50.28 -26.04
C GLY A 335 11.67 49.08 -25.19
N SER A 336 10.65 48.31 -25.56
CA SER A 336 10.49 46.94 -25.07
C SER A 336 11.74 46.18 -25.49
N THR A 337 12.72 46.01 -24.59
CA THR A 337 13.80 45.07 -24.78
C THR A 337 13.14 43.70 -24.86
N GLN A 338 12.90 43.21 -26.08
CA GLN A 338 12.45 41.84 -26.31
C GLN A 338 13.55 40.93 -25.78
N MET A 339 13.39 40.41 -24.56
CA MET A 339 14.29 39.39 -24.03
C MET A 339 14.29 38.21 -24.99
N GLN A 340 15.47 37.73 -25.34
CA GLN A 340 15.58 36.65 -26.32
C GLN A 340 15.15 35.34 -25.68
N GLU A 341 14.09 34.75 -26.22
CA GLU A 341 13.65 33.40 -25.84
C GLU A 341 14.62 32.36 -26.46
N LYS A 342 15.14 31.46 -25.62
CA LYS A 342 16.11 30.43 -25.99
C LYS A 342 15.64 29.07 -25.50
N ALA A 343 15.98 28.03 -26.27
CA ALA A 343 15.84 26.65 -25.81
C ALA A 343 16.88 26.34 -24.72
N ALA A 344 16.54 25.46 -23.78
CA ALA A 344 17.39 25.13 -22.65
C ALA A 344 18.78 24.60 -23.04
N GLY A 345 18.93 23.84 -24.13
CA GLY A 345 20.24 23.36 -24.58
C GLY A 345 21.12 24.42 -25.25
N ALA A 346 20.59 25.60 -25.55
CA ALA A 346 21.32 26.68 -26.20
C ALA A 346 21.98 27.65 -25.21
N ILE A 347 21.69 27.52 -23.91
CA ILE A 347 22.24 28.39 -22.87
C ILE A 347 23.53 27.83 -22.27
N THR A 348 24.40 28.73 -21.81
CA THR A 348 25.57 28.37 -21.00
C THR A 348 25.33 28.78 -19.54
N ILE A 349 25.16 27.78 -18.67
CA ILE A 349 24.91 27.97 -17.23
C ILE A 349 26.12 28.58 -16.53
N ASP A 350 25.90 29.61 -15.70
CA ASP A 350 26.91 30.12 -14.78
C ASP A 350 26.79 29.42 -13.42
N PHE A 351 27.63 28.43 -13.17
CA PHE A 351 27.65 27.70 -11.89
C PHE A 351 28.12 28.54 -10.68
N ASN A 352 28.59 29.78 -10.89
CA ASN A 352 28.91 30.68 -9.79
C ASN A 352 27.67 31.38 -9.23
N ALA A 353 26.56 31.39 -9.97
CA ALA A 353 25.30 31.93 -9.49
C ALA A 353 24.68 30.95 -8.48
N PRO A 354 24.29 31.42 -7.27
CA PRO A 354 23.73 30.57 -6.23
C PRO A 354 22.33 30.07 -6.61
N ALA A 355 21.92 28.94 -6.03
CA ALA A 355 20.52 28.51 -6.08
C ALA A 355 19.67 29.44 -5.19
N ALA A 356 18.74 30.16 -5.79
CA ALA A 356 17.83 31.08 -5.11
C ALA A 356 16.46 30.43 -4.81
N GLU A 357 15.97 29.57 -5.71
CA GLU A 357 14.61 29.02 -5.64
C GLU A 357 14.61 27.51 -5.45
N ALA A 358 13.76 27.01 -4.56
CA ALA A 358 13.56 25.58 -4.33
C ALA A 358 12.41 25.04 -5.18
N ILE A 359 12.58 23.82 -5.69
CA ILE A 359 11.53 23.12 -6.44
C ILE A 359 10.72 22.31 -5.43
N THR A 360 9.40 22.51 -5.39
CA THR A 360 8.51 21.82 -4.45
C THR A 360 8.06 20.48 -5.00
N ASP A 361 7.67 20.45 -6.28
CA ASP A 361 7.32 19.25 -7.03
C ASP A 361 8.00 19.25 -8.41
N PRO A 362 8.51 18.11 -8.93
CA PRO A 362 9.04 18.05 -10.29
C PRO A 362 8.07 18.55 -11.38
N LEU A 363 6.75 18.46 -11.16
CA LEU A 363 5.73 18.99 -12.09
C LEU A 363 5.72 20.52 -12.16
N ASP A 364 6.32 21.24 -11.21
CA ASP A 364 6.48 22.70 -11.27
C ASP A 364 7.38 23.13 -12.44
N LEU A 365 8.15 22.21 -13.01
CA LEU A 365 9.01 22.46 -14.16
C LEU A 365 8.24 22.41 -15.50
N VAL A 366 7.00 21.93 -15.53
CA VAL A 366 6.24 21.70 -16.77
C VAL A 366 5.58 23.00 -17.26
N GLY A 367 5.82 23.37 -18.51
CA GLY A 367 5.20 24.54 -19.16
C GLY A 367 5.68 25.91 -18.64
N VAL A 368 6.65 25.93 -17.73
CA VAL A 368 7.18 27.16 -17.12
C VAL A 368 8.29 27.80 -17.97
N ARG A 369 8.41 29.13 -17.87
CA ARG A 369 9.52 29.92 -18.42
C ARG A 369 10.37 30.43 -17.27
N VAL A 370 11.68 30.47 -17.47
CA VAL A 370 12.66 30.87 -16.45
C VAL A 370 13.52 32.01 -16.98
N ARG A 371 13.79 33.00 -16.14
CA ARG A 371 14.73 34.08 -16.46
C ARG A 371 16.12 33.73 -15.93
N VAL A 372 17.13 33.67 -16.81
CA VAL A 372 18.51 33.35 -16.42
C VAL A 372 19.52 34.30 -17.05
N VAL A 373 20.58 34.62 -16.30
CA VAL A 373 21.75 35.35 -16.84
C VAL A 373 22.82 34.32 -17.19
N GLU A 374 23.14 34.20 -18.47
CA GLU A 374 24.14 33.25 -18.97
C GLU A 374 25.57 33.64 -18.57
N ALA A 375 26.46 32.64 -18.51
CA ALA A 375 27.86 32.86 -18.17
C ALA A 375 28.53 33.86 -19.14
N GLY A 376 28.98 35.00 -18.58
CA GLY A 376 29.64 36.06 -19.34
C GLY A 376 28.71 36.97 -20.15
N GLN A 377 27.39 36.83 -19.99
CA GLN A 377 26.37 37.73 -20.53
C GLN A 377 25.86 38.67 -19.43
N LEU A 378 25.40 39.87 -19.82
CA LEU A 378 24.82 40.85 -18.89
C LEU A 378 23.29 40.96 -19.04
N GLU A 379 22.75 40.51 -20.18
CA GLU A 379 21.32 40.56 -20.46
C GLU A 379 20.68 39.21 -20.10
N PRO A 380 19.54 39.21 -19.40
CA PRO A 380 18.81 37.99 -19.08
C PRO A 380 18.20 37.39 -20.34
N ALA A 381 18.25 36.06 -20.46
CA ALA A 381 17.53 35.29 -21.46
C ALA A 381 16.32 34.61 -20.80
N ILE A 382 15.26 34.43 -21.59
CA ILE A 382 14.10 33.62 -21.18
C ILE A 382 14.31 32.22 -21.72
N VAL A 383 14.18 31.23 -20.85
CA VAL A 383 14.35 29.82 -21.19
C VAL A 383 13.03 29.09 -20.99
N THR A 384 12.61 28.36 -22.01
CA THR A 384 11.34 27.64 -22.00
C THR A 384 11.57 26.20 -21.54
N SER A 385 10.64 25.67 -20.74
CA SER A 385 10.72 24.30 -20.25
C SER A 385 10.81 23.27 -21.38
N PRO A 386 11.70 22.27 -21.27
CA PRO A 386 11.73 21.14 -22.19
C PRO A 386 10.51 20.24 -22.06
N TRP A 387 9.72 20.37 -20.98
CA TRP A 387 8.50 19.62 -20.74
C TRP A 387 7.28 20.51 -20.93
N GLN A 388 6.39 20.10 -21.82
CA GLN A 388 5.13 20.77 -22.08
C GLN A 388 3.96 19.89 -21.65
N GLU A 389 2.83 20.50 -21.32
CA GLU A 389 1.64 19.76 -20.92
C GLU A 389 1.22 18.73 -22.00
N GLY A 390 1.00 17.48 -21.58
CA GLY A 390 0.68 16.36 -22.48
C GLY A 390 1.90 15.67 -23.10
N ASP A 391 3.14 16.10 -22.83
CA ASP A 391 4.32 15.38 -23.30
C ASP A 391 4.54 14.07 -22.51
N THR A 392 4.76 12.99 -23.24
CA THR A 392 5.12 11.68 -22.69
C THR A 392 6.47 11.68 -21.97
N THR A 393 7.37 12.63 -22.27
CA THR A 393 8.67 12.75 -21.58
C THR A 393 8.54 13.12 -20.11
N ILE A 394 7.38 13.65 -19.67
CA ILE A 394 7.10 13.92 -18.26
C ILE A 394 7.18 12.62 -17.44
N ASN A 395 6.77 11.47 -18.00
CA ASN A 395 6.89 10.18 -17.30
C ASN A 395 8.35 9.84 -16.97
N GLN A 396 9.27 10.11 -17.90
CA GLN A 396 10.70 9.91 -17.66
C GLN A 396 11.21 10.90 -16.61
N MET A 397 10.79 12.17 -16.67
CA MET A 397 11.15 13.19 -15.68
C MET A 397 10.76 12.77 -14.26
N VAL A 398 9.50 12.40 -14.00
CA VAL A 398 9.04 12.03 -12.64
C VAL A 398 9.57 10.68 -12.17
N SER A 399 10.00 9.82 -13.09
CA SER A 399 10.70 8.58 -12.76
C SER A 399 12.14 8.84 -12.29
N THR A 400 12.75 9.95 -12.71
CA THR A 400 14.16 10.25 -12.46
C THR A 400 14.36 11.29 -11.36
N LEU A 401 13.48 12.29 -11.26
CA LEU A 401 13.62 13.43 -10.35
C LEU A 401 12.83 13.24 -9.05
N THR A 402 13.34 13.80 -7.97
CA THR A 402 12.69 13.86 -6.65
C THR A 402 13.07 15.15 -5.94
N THR A 403 12.32 15.52 -4.90
CA THR A 403 12.59 16.71 -4.06
C THR A 403 13.07 16.34 -2.65
N THR A 404 13.24 15.04 -2.38
CA THR A 404 13.63 14.51 -1.07
C THR A 404 14.74 13.47 -1.20
N ASP A 405 15.66 13.46 -0.22
CA ASP A 405 16.70 12.43 -0.09
C ASP A 405 16.21 11.16 0.65
N ALA A 406 14.96 11.15 1.10
CA ALA A 406 14.38 9.96 1.74
C ALA A 406 14.39 8.78 0.77
N THR A 407 14.77 7.59 1.25
CA THR A 407 14.84 6.38 0.41
C THR A 407 13.47 5.84 0.02
N SER A 408 12.42 6.27 0.73
CA SER A 408 11.04 5.86 0.51
C SER A 408 10.06 6.94 0.96
N ILE A 409 8.90 7.00 0.32
CA ILE A 409 7.85 7.97 0.61
C ILE A 409 6.61 7.22 1.12
N PRO A 410 6.27 7.31 2.43
CA PRO A 410 5.10 6.64 2.97
C PRO A 410 3.79 7.37 2.61
N GLY A 411 2.67 6.64 2.57
CA GLY A 411 1.33 7.23 2.53
C GLY A 411 0.77 7.59 1.16
N ARG A 412 1.57 7.61 0.09
CA ARG A 412 1.06 7.81 -1.27
C ARG A 412 0.24 6.61 -1.72
N VAL A 413 -0.92 6.87 -2.30
CA VAL A 413 -1.89 5.87 -2.73
C VAL A 413 -1.62 5.41 -4.16
N ASN A 414 -1.43 4.11 -4.38
CA ASN A 414 -1.30 3.52 -5.70
C ASN A 414 -2.66 3.49 -6.42
N ILE A 415 -2.85 4.39 -7.37
CA ILE A 415 -4.10 4.53 -8.13
C ILE A 415 -4.43 3.32 -9.01
N ASN A 416 -3.44 2.52 -9.39
CA ASN A 416 -3.63 1.34 -10.23
C ASN A 416 -4.27 0.17 -9.47
N GLN A 417 -4.23 0.16 -8.14
CA GLN A 417 -4.82 -0.90 -7.31
C GLN A 417 -5.81 -0.39 -6.25
N ALA A 418 -5.89 0.92 -6.00
CA ALA A 418 -6.69 1.46 -4.91
C ALA A 418 -8.20 1.23 -5.05
N PRO A 419 -8.92 0.77 -4.00
CA PRO A 419 -10.37 0.68 -4.04
C PRO A 419 -11.02 2.03 -4.38
N ARG A 420 -12.18 2.01 -5.03
CA ARG A 420 -12.89 3.23 -5.46
C ARG A 420 -13.10 4.24 -4.32
N ALA A 421 -13.49 3.75 -3.15
CA ALA A 421 -13.68 4.59 -1.96
C ALA A 421 -12.40 5.34 -1.57
N VAL A 422 -11.23 4.67 -1.65
CA VAL A 422 -9.93 5.30 -1.36
C VAL A 422 -9.60 6.36 -2.40
N LEU A 423 -9.88 6.10 -3.69
CA LEU A 423 -9.66 7.08 -4.76
C LEU A 423 -10.49 8.35 -4.57
N ILE A 424 -11.77 8.21 -4.25
CA ILE A 424 -12.68 9.35 -4.04
C ILE A 424 -12.29 10.17 -2.80
N GLY A 425 -11.66 9.53 -1.81
CA GLY A 425 -11.17 10.22 -0.61
C GLY A 425 -9.94 11.09 -0.85
N LEU A 426 -9.26 10.95 -1.98
CA LEU A 426 -8.06 11.73 -2.27
C LEU A 426 -8.40 13.23 -2.44
N PRO A 427 -7.69 14.13 -1.74
CA PRO A 427 -7.91 15.57 -1.91
C PRO A 427 -7.74 15.99 -3.38
N GLY A 428 -8.68 16.79 -3.88
CA GLY A 428 -8.67 17.26 -5.27
C GLY A 428 -9.08 16.23 -6.33
N MET A 429 -9.43 14.98 -5.98
CA MET A 429 -9.82 13.96 -6.97
C MET A 429 -11.26 14.14 -7.45
N PRO A 430 -11.51 14.38 -8.76
CA PRO A 430 -12.86 14.41 -9.29
C PRO A 430 -13.49 13.00 -9.32
N PRO A 431 -14.75 12.81 -8.87
CA PRO A 431 -15.38 11.48 -8.82
C PRO A 431 -15.46 10.77 -10.19
N ASN A 432 -15.65 11.52 -11.27
CA ASN A 432 -15.66 10.99 -12.64
C ASN A 432 -14.28 10.45 -13.06
N VAL A 433 -13.19 11.05 -12.57
CA VAL A 433 -11.83 10.56 -12.81
C VAL A 433 -11.59 9.29 -12.01
N ALA A 434 -12.02 9.22 -10.74
CA ALA A 434 -11.95 7.99 -9.95
C ALA A 434 -12.68 6.81 -10.62
N ASP A 435 -13.90 7.04 -11.12
CA ASP A 435 -14.66 6.03 -11.87
C ASP A 435 -13.94 5.62 -13.16
N ALA A 436 -13.34 6.57 -13.87
CA ALA A 436 -12.58 6.29 -15.08
C ALA A 436 -11.28 5.51 -14.81
N ILE A 437 -10.60 5.77 -13.69
CA ILE A 437 -9.45 4.99 -13.22
C ILE A 437 -9.88 3.56 -12.97
N VAL A 438 -10.92 3.33 -12.17
CA VAL A 438 -11.41 1.98 -11.86
C VAL A 438 -11.76 1.20 -13.13
N ALA A 439 -12.37 1.86 -14.11
CA ALA A 439 -12.78 1.23 -15.36
C ALA A 439 -11.63 0.91 -16.33
N ASN A 440 -10.54 1.69 -16.30
CA ASN A 440 -9.48 1.62 -17.32
C ASN A 440 -8.09 1.25 -16.78
N ARG A 441 -7.92 1.17 -15.46
CA ARG A 441 -6.63 0.84 -14.84
C ARG A 441 -6.19 -0.57 -15.20
N ASP A 442 -4.88 -0.74 -15.23
CA ASP A 442 -4.23 -2.04 -15.32
C ASP A 442 -3.54 -2.32 -13.98
N PRO A 443 -4.07 -3.22 -13.13
CA PRO A 443 -3.43 -3.52 -11.86
C PRO A 443 -2.12 -4.29 -12.03
N THR A 444 -1.85 -4.81 -13.24
CA THR A 444 -0.60 -5.46 -13.64
C THR A 444 0.38 -4.51 -14.31
N ALA A 445 0.15 -3.19 -14.25
CA ALA A 445 0.83 -2.13 -15.02
C ALA A 445 2.31 -2.41 -15.30
N GLY A 446 3.08 -2.92 -14.32
CA GLY A 446 4.30 -3.73 -14.51
C GLY A 446 5.11 -3.44 -15.78
N SER A 447 5.56 -4.48 -16.48
CA SER A 447 6.28 -4.35 -17.77
C SER A 447 5.39 -4.05 -18.98
N THR A 448 4.08 -4.27 -18.91
CA THR A 448 3.17 -4.12 -20.05
C THR A 448 2.80 -2.67 -20.34
N ARG A 449 2.77 -1.83 -19.29
CA ARG A 449 2.45 -0.40 -19.34
C ARG A 449 3.40 0.38 -18.41
N PRO A 450 4.70 0.49 -18.76
CA PRO A 450 5.68 1.22 -17.95
C PRO A 450 5.32 2.70 -17.80
N ASP A 451 4.53 3.24 -18.73
CA ASP A 451 3.97 4.59 -18.68
C ASP A 451 2.99 4.80 -17.51
N ARG A 452 2.42 3.74 -16.94
CA ARG A 452 1.49 3.79 -15.80
C ARG A 452 2.14 3.50 -14.44
N LEU A 453 3.46 3.28 -14.39
CA LEU A 453 4.19 3.11 -13.13
C LEU A 453 4.26 4.40 -12.30
N ASN A 454 4.01 5.56 -12.93
CA ASN A 454 3.87 6.84 -12.25
C ASN A 454 2.43 7.35 -12.37
N ALA A 455 1.94 8.04 -11.35
CA ALA A 455 0.57 8.58 -11.36
C ALA A 455 0.32 9.65 -12.45
N VAL A 456 1.38 10.16 -13.07
CA VAL A 456 1.32 11.18 -14.12
C VAL A 456 0.61 10.70 -15.40
N TRP A 457 0.37 9.40 -15.55
CA TRP A 457 -0.45 8.91 -16.67
C TRP A 457 -1.85 9.54 -16.72
N LEU A 458 -2.39 10.00 -15.57
CA LEU A 458 -3.64 10.77 -15.52
C LEU A 458 -3.55 12.10 -16.29
N LEU A 459 -2.40 12.77 -16.24
CA LEU A 459 -2.13 14.00 -16.99
C LEU A 459 -1.89 13.66 -18.47
N THR A 460 -1.02 12.69 -18.77
CA THR A 460 -0.65 12.39 -20.18
C THR A 460 -1.79 11.77 -20.99
N GLU A 461 -2.71 11.04 -20.34
CA GLU A 461 -3.91 10.50 -20.99
C GLU A 461 -5.10 11.49 -20.95
N GLY A 462 -4.95 12.66 -20.34
CA GLY A 462 -5.93 13.75 -20.36
C GLY A 462 -7.11 13.59 -19.39
N TYR A 463 -6.94 12.82 -18.30
CA TYR A 463 -7.95 12.72 -17.23
C TYR A 463 -7.91 13.94 -16.30
N LEU A 464 -6.73 14.54 -16.11
CA LEU A 464 -6.50 15.72 -15.28
C LEU A 464 -5.71 16.77 -16.06
N GLN A 465 -5.92 18.04 -15.72
CA GLN A 465 -5.04 19.14 -16.15
C GLN A 465 -3.81 19.24 -15.23
N LEU A 466 -2.77 19.98 -15.65
CA LEU A 466 -1.52 20.12 -14.90
C LEU A 466 -1.73 20.56 -13.44
N GLU A 467 -2.57 21.58 -13.21
CA GLU A 467 -2.81 22.11 -11.86
C GLU A 467 -3.57 21.12 -10.96
N GLU A 468 -4.52 20.37 -11.52
CA GLU A 468 -5.21 19.29 -10.79
C GLU A 468 -4.25 18.15 -10.44
N MET A 469 -3.34 17.82 -11.36
CA MET A 469 -2.31 16.81 -11.14
C MET A 469 -1.30 17.25 -10.07
N LYS A 470 -0.88 18.51 -10.05
CA LYS A 470 0.01 19.07 -9.01
C LYS A 470 -0.62 18.99 -7.63
N ALA A 471 -1.90 19.33 -7.50
CA ALA A 471 -2.63 19.21 -6.23
C ALA A 471 -2.71 17.75 -5.75
N LEU A 472 -2.83 16.79 -6.68
CA LEU A 472 -2.96 15.38 -6.37
C LEU A 472 -1.60 14.68 -6.13
N ALA A 473 -0.52 15.15 -6.75
CA ALA A 473 0.80 14.50 -6.77
C ALA A 473 1.35 14.09 -5.39
N PRO A 474 1.20 14.89 -4.31
CA PRO A 474 1.64 14.50 -2.97
C PRO A 474 0.95 13.27 -2.40
N TYR A 475 -0.25 12.93 -2.90
CA TYR A 475 -1.10 11.89 -2.35
C TYR A 475 -1.12 10.60 -3.17
N VAL A 476 -0.69 10.63 -4.43
CA VAL A 476 -0.85 9.49 -5.36
C VAL A 476 0.47 8.97 -5.90
N THR A 477 0.54 7.67 -6.16
CA THR A 477 1.64 7.02 -6.87
C THR A 477 1.10 6.03 -7.90
N GLY A 478 1.93 5.57 -8.84
CA GLY A 478 1.58 4.48 -9.76
C GLY A 478 2.04 3.11 -9.28
N GLN A 479 2.95 3.06 -8.30
CA GLN A 479 3.47 1.83 -7.74
C GLN A 479 4.02 2.03 -6.32
N GLY A 480 3.70 1.12 -5.42
CA GLY A 480 4.30 0.98 -4.10
C GLY A 480 5.37 -0.12 -4.04
N ALA A 481 6.07 -0.16 -2.92
CA ALA A 481 7.12 -1.12 -2.61
C ALA A 481 6.79 -1.97 -1.37
N VAL A 482 5.53 -1.94 -0.92
CA VAL A 482 5.04 -2.75 0.21
C VAL A 482 3.99 -3.71 -0.32
N TYR A 483 4.20 -5.01 -0.12
CA TYR A 483 3.37 -6.06 -0.70
C TYR A 483 2.66 -6.85 0.37
N ARG A 484 1.38 -7.15 0.16
CA ARG A 484 0.55 -7.97 1.04
C ARG A 484 0.12 -9.25 0.34
N THR A 485 0.02 -10.34 1.11
CA THR A 485 -0.60 -11.59 0.65
C THR A 485 -1.00 -12.46 1.85
N GLN A 486 -1.93 -13.39 1.63
CA GLN A 486 -2.19 -14.50 2.54
C GLN A 486 -1.44 -15.74 2.07
N VAL A 487 -0.58 -16.27 2.94
CA VAL A 487 0.14 -17.52 2.71
C VAL A 487 -0.60 -18.68 3.36
N VAL A 488 -0.86 -19.72 2.57
CA VAL A 488 -1.56 -20.94 2.99
C VAL A 488 -0.58 -22.09 2.90
N GLY A 489 -0.27 -22.74 4.01
CA GLY A 489 0.59 -23.94 4.08
C GLY A 489 -0.21 -25.17 4.53
N GLY A 490 0.06 -26.32 3.92
CA GLY A 490 -0.64 -27.56 4.27
C GLY A 490 -0.24 -28.77 3.43
N TYR A 491 -1.08 -29.79 3.45
CA TYR A 491 -0.84 -31.06 2.74
C TYR A 491 -1.66 -31.16 1.46
N GLU A 492 -1.07 -31.77 0.43
CA GLU A 492 -1.71 -31.93 -0.88
C GLU A 492 -3.01 -32.76 -0.81
N ALA A 493 -3.03 -33.87 -0.04
CA ALA A 493 -4.22 -34.71 0.08
C ALA A 493 -5.12 -34.38 1.30
N GLY A 494 -5.03 -33.15 1.82
CA GLY A 494 -5.80 -32.70 2.98
C GLY A 494 -5.13 -32.99 4.32
N GLY A 495 -5.57 -32.28 5.36
CA GLY A 495 -4.94 -32.30 6.69
C GLY A 495 -5.04 -30.94 7.37
N PRO A 496 -4.21 -30.68 8.40
CA PRO A 496 -4.14 -29.35 9.00
C PRO A 496 -3.61 -28.34 7.99
N ILE A 497 -4.21 -27.15 8.02
CA ILE A 497 -3.84 -26.01 7.18
C ILE A 497 -3.44 -24.87 8.11
N ARG A 498 -2.45 -24.10 7.68
CA ARG A 498 -2.05 -22.86 8.31
C ARG A 498 -2.19 -21.72 7.33
N ARG A 499 -2.84 -20.66 7.78
CA ARG A 499 -3.06 -19.46 7.00
C ARG A 499 -2.51 -18.28 7.75
N MET A 500 -1.69 -17.49 7.07
CA MET A 500 -1.05 -16.32 7.64
C MET A 500 -1.21 -15.16 6.68
N GLU A 501 -1.56 -13.99 7.17
CA GLU A 501 -1.38 -12.77 6.41
C GLU A 501 0.01 -12.22 6.66
N VAL A 502 0.66 -11.80 5.58
CA VAL A 502 2.02 -11.30 5.59
C VAL A 502 2.08 -10.00 4.79
N VAL A 503 2.81 -9.04 5.34
CA VAL A 503 3.17 -7.80 4.65
C VAL A 503 4.70 -7.69 4.57
N LEU A 504 5.19 -7.46 3.37
CA LEU A 504 6.60 -7.42 2.99
C LEU A 504 6.95 -6.02 2.53
N ASP A 505 7.83 -5.34 3.26
CA ASP A 505 8.40 -4.05 2.89
C ASP A 505 9.66 -4.28 2.05
N ALA A 506 9.56 -4.01 0.74
CA ALA A 506 10.63 -4.15 -0.23
C ALA A 506 11.36 -2.82 -0.51
N THR A 507 11.14 -1.76 0.30
CA THR A 507 11.93 -0.52 0.21
C THR A 507 13.40 -0.75 0.59
N THR A 508 13.69 -1.84 1.31
CA THR A 508 15.04 -2.29 1.65
C THR A 508 15.26 -3.70 1.14
N LEU A 509 16.47 -3.99 0.64
CA LEU A 509 16.86 -5.33 0.19
C LEU A 509 17.80 -5.99 1.22
N PRO A 510 17.51 -7.24 1.67
CA PRO A 510 16.34 -8.04 1.32
C PRO A 510 15.05 -7.52 1.98
N PRO A 511 13.86 -7.73 1.36
CA PRO A 511 12.59 -7.28 1.89
C PRO A 511 12.36 -7.67 3.36
N ARG A 512 11.78 -6.77 4.14
CA ARG A 512 11.52 -6.96 5.57
C ARG A 512 10.08 -7.42 5.77
N VAL A 513 9.88 -8.40 6.64
CA VAL A 513 8.52 -8.79 7.05
C VAL A 513 8.05 -7.84 8.14
N VAL A 514 7.08 -6.97 7.82
CA VAL A 514 6.56 -5.96 8.76
C VAL A 514 5.31 -6.43 9.48
N LEU A 515 4.55 -7.37 8.89
CA LEU A 515 3.39 -8.00 9.52
C LEU A 515 3.43 -9.52 9.34
N ARG A 516 3.13 -10.25 10.41
CA ARG A 516 2.73 -11.66 10.38
C ARG A 516 1.50 -11.83 11.26
N ARG A 517 0.39 -12.27 10.70
CA ARG A 517 -0.87 -12.48 11.43
C ARG A 517 -1.42 -13.88 11.16
N ASP A 518 -1.59 -14.68 12.21
CA ASP A 518 -2.21 -16.01 12.09
C ASP A 518 -3.72 -15.84 11.85
N LEU A 519 -4.19 -16.30 10.69
CA LEU A 519 -5.60 -16.31 10.31
C LEU A 519 -6.22 -17.71 10.44
N SER A 520 -5.47 -18.70 10.91
CA SER A 520 -5.98 -20.06 11.14
C SER A 520 -7.14 -20.13 12.13
N PRO A 521 -7.26 -19.27 13.17
CA PRO A 521 -8.45 -19.25 14.04
C PRO A 521 -9.76 -18.96 13.31
N LEU A 522 -9.70 -18.28 12.16
CA LEU A 522 -10.85 -18.02 11.29
C LEU A 522 -11.21 -19.22 10.40
N GLY A 523 -10.50 -20.34 10.54
CA GLY A 523 -10.68 -21.53 9.72
C GLY A 523 -9.72 -21.58 8.52
N ALA A 524 -10.00 -22.49 7.59
CA ALA A 524 -9.17 -22.68 6.40
C ALA A 524 -9.28 -21.49 5.42
N GLY A 525 -10.44 -20.83 5.38
CA GLY A 525 -10.78 -19.74 4.46
C GLY A 525 -10.93 -20.20 3.01
N PHE A 526 -9.91 -20.85 2.47
CA PHE A 526 -9.87 -21.30 1.07
C PHE A 526 -10.09 -22.81 0.97
N ASP A 527 -10.68 -23.24 -0.16
CA ASP A 527 -10.69 -24.66 -0.50
C ASP A 527 -9.24 -25.18 -0.63
N PRO A 528 -8.85 -26.23 0.12
CA PRO A 528 -7.51 -26.81 0.01
C PRO A 528 -7.20 -27.33 -1.40
N ALA A 529 -8.22 -27.76 -2.15
CA ALA A 529 -8.06 -28.19 -3.55
C ALA A 529 -7.71 -27.02 -4.48
N LEU A 530 -8.12 -25.80 -4.13
CA LEU A 530 -7.76 -24.60 -4.89
C LEU A 530 -6.29 -24.23 -4.63
N THR A 531 -5.87 -24.24 -3.35
CA THR A 531 -4.58 -23.67 -2.92
C THR A 531 -3.43 -24.68 -2.89
N LEU A 532 -3.68 -25.91 -2.43
CA LEU A 532 -2.64 -26.90 -2.12
C LEU A 532 -2.56 -28.04 -3.15
N VAL A 533 -3.45 -28.10 -4.14
CA VAL A 533 -3.43 -29.12 -5.19
C VAL A 533 -3.02 -28.49 -6.53
N PRO A 534 -2.00 -29.03 -7.22
CA PRO A 534 -1.60 -28.55 -8.54
C PRO A 534 -2.73 -28.68 -9.57
N GLU A 535 -2.79 -27.76 -10.51
CA GLU A 535 -3.78 -27.80 -11.58
C GLU A 535 -3.62 -29.06 -12.45
N GLY A 536 -4.73 -29.77 -12.71
CA GLY A 536 -4.72 -31.02 -13.46
C GLY A 536 -4.34 -32.27 -12.66
N ALA A 537 -3.95 -32.15 -11.38
CA ALA A 537 -3.87 -33.30 -10.48
C ALA A 537 -5.30 -33.70 -10.08
N GLY A 538 -5.82 -34.78 -10.67
CA GLY A 538 -7.17 -35.26 -10.38
C GLY A 538 -7.39 -35.45 -8.88
N VAL A 539 -8.53 -34.96 -8.37
CA VAL A 539 -8.93 -35.16 -6.98
C VAL A 539 -8.94 -36.67 -6.70
N PRO A 540 -8.20 -37.19 -5.72
CA PRO A 540 -8.35 -38.59 -5.32
C PRO A 540 -9.80 -38.78 -4.82
N GLN A 541 -10.54 -39.64 -5.53
CA GLN A 541 -11.92 -40.03 -5.18
C GLN A 541 -12.00 -40.76 -3.84
#